data_AF-A0A932Q3C0-F1
#
_entry.id   AF-A0A932Q3C0-F1
#
_cell.length_a   1.000
_cell.length_b   1.000
_cell.length_c   1.000
_cell.angle_alpha   90.00
_cell.angle_beta   90.00
_cell.angle_gamma   90.00
#
_symmetry.space_group_name_H-M   'P 1'
#
loop_
_entity.id
_entity.type
_entity.pdbx_description
1 polymer ?
#
loop_
_entity_poly.entity_id
_entity_poly.type
_entity_poly.pdbx_seq_one_letter_code
_entity_poly.pdbx_strand_id
1 'polypeptide(L)'
;YILPMLVKENDLVRQVYEETMQKTFRGINDLLSDGVSPESALYLLPNSFPIRFEESGDLLNLHHKWKSRACYTAQEEIFFATIDEVSQVKEIHPRIAEHILAPCYLRKMSGEKPYCPEGDRYCGVPVWKFGISEYERIL
;
A
#
# COMPACT_ATOMS: atom_id res chain seq x y z
N TYR A 1 1.70 15.78 -2.58
CA TYR A 1 2.38 14.57 -2.09
C TYR A 1 1.38 13.74 -1.30
N ILE A 2 1.62 12.43 -1.16
CA ILE A 2 0.84 11.52 -0.32
C ILE A 2 1.43 11.52 1.09
N LEU A 3 0.59 11.68 2.10
CA LEU A 3 1.01 11.65 3.50
C LEU A 3 0.83 10.23 4.06
N PRO A 4 1.90 9.55 4.51
CA PRO A 4 1.79 8.25 5.17
C PRO A 4 0.88 8.33 6.41
N MET A 5 0.13 7.28 6.75
CA MET A 5 -0.84 7.37 7.86
C MET A 5 -0.14 7.61 9.19
N LEU A 6 0.98 6.93 9.41
CA LEU A 6 1.89 7.16 10.56
C LEU A 6 2.25 8.64 10.78
N VAL A 7 2.41 9.41 9.71
CA VAL A 7 2.74 10.84 9.82
C VAL A 7 1.50 11.65 10.23
N LYS A 8 0.29 11.22 9.84
CA LYS A 8 -0.97 11.88 10.23
C LYS A 8 -1.26 11.75 11.73
N GLU A 9 -0.80 10.68 12.36
CA GLU A 9 -1.05 10.38 13.78
C GLU A 9 -0.27 11.27 14.75
N ASN A 10 0.69 12.07 14.25
CA ASN A 10 1.53 12.91 15.11
C ASN A 10 1.73 14.30 14.48
N ASP A 11 1.14 15.32 15.10
CA ASP A 11 1.18 16.70 14.60
C ASP A 11 2.60 17.27 14.46
N LEU A 12 3.53 16.90 15.36
CA LEU A 12 4.93 17.36 15.27
C LEU A 12 5.65 16.73 14.08
N VAL A 13 5.48 15.41 13.88
CA VAL A 13 6.06 14.70 12.72
C VAL A 13 5.43 15.22 11.44
N ARG A 14 4.12 15.44 11.44
CA ARG A 14 3.38 16.03 10.32
C ARG A 14 3.94 17.40 9.96
N GLN A 15 4.12 18.30 10.92
CA GLN A 15 4.66 19.63 10.67
C GLN A 15 6.05 19.54 10.00
N VAL A 16 6.96 18.73 10.54
CA VAL A 16 8.31 18.55 9.96
C VAL A 16 8.23 18.00 8.53
N TYR A 17 7.33 17.04 8.30
CA TYR A 17 7.12 16.45 6.98
C TYR A 17 6.60 17.49 5.98
N GLU A 18 5.55 18.23 6.33
CA GLU A 18 4.93 19.25 5.48
C GLU A 18 5.92 20.38 5.17
N GLU A 19 6.67 20.87 6.16
CA GLU A 19 7.73 21.87 5.96
C GLU A 19 8.82 21.39 5.01
N THR A 20 9.24 20.12 5.13
CA THR A 20 10.24 19.52 4.26
C THR A 20 9.72 19.44 2.83
N MET A 21 8.48 18.95 2.63
CA MET A 21 7.86 18.91 1.32
C MET A 21 7.77 20.31 0.69
N GLN A 22 7.33 21.31 1.44
CA GLN A 22 7.28 22.70 0.95
C GLN A 22 8.65 23.20 0.50
N LYS A 23 9.71 22.94 1.28
CA LYS A 23 11.09 23.30 0.90
C LYS A 23 11.53 22.57 -0.38
N THR A 24 11.27 21.28 -0.50
CA THR A 24 11.59 20.48 -1.69
C THR A 24 10.89 21.03 -2.94
N PHE A 25 9.57 21.24 -2.89
CA PHE A 25 8.83 21.74 -4.05
C PHE A 25 9.20 23.18 -4.43
N ARG A 26 9.50 24.05 -3.45
CA ARG A 26 10.08 25.37 -3.75
C ARG A 26 11.39 25.25 -4.51
N GLY A 27 12.33 24.44 -4.02
CA GLY A 27 13.61 24.24 -4.70
C GLY A 27 13.48 23.68 -6.12
N ILE A 28 12.53 22.77 -6.35
CA ILE A 28 12.23 22.28 -7.70
C ILE A 28 11.75 23.42 -8.61
N ASN A 29 10.81 24.24 -8.14
CA ASN A 29 10.27 25.35 -8.93
C ASN A 29 11.32 26.44 -9.21
N ASP A 30 12.21 26.70 -8.25
CA ASP A 30 13.30 27.66 -8.42
C ASP A 30 14.26 27.19 -9.52
N LEU A 31 14.69 25.91 -9.49
CA LEU A 31 15.54 25.34 -10.53
C LEU A 31 14.89 25.39 -11.93
N LEU A 32 13.60 25.07 -12.02
CA LEU A 32 12.86 25.16 -13.27
C LEU A 32 12.79 26.61 -13.78
N SER A 33 12.62 27.58 -12.87
CA SER A 33 12.59 29.00 -13.21
C SER A 33 13.94 29.52 -13.68
N ASP A 34 15.03 28.95 -13.17
CA ASP A 34 16.41 29.24 -13.58
C ASP A 34 16.83 28.53 -14.88
N GLY A 35 15.91 27.80 -15.53
CA GLY A 35 16.14 27.16 -16.82
C GLY A 35 16.79 25.78 -16.77
N VAL A 36 16.85 25.15 -15.60
CA VAL A 36 17.24 23.73 -15.47
C VAL A 36 16.20 22.87 -16.19
N SER A 37 16.67 21.81 -16.87
CA SER A 37 15.76 20.94 -17.61
C SER A 37 14.79 20.21 -16.65
N PRO A 38 13.52 19.99 -17.08
CA PRO A 38 12.58 19.21 -16.30
C PRO A 38 13.12 17.84 -15.90
N GLU A 39 13.86 17.16 -16.78
CA GLU A 39 14.44 15.84 -16.52
C GLU A 39 15.41 15.86 -15.34
N SER A 40 16.20 16.92 -15.19
CA SER A 40 17.09 17.09 -14.03
C SER A 40 16.31 17.47 -12.78
N ALA A 41 15.29 18.32 -12.90
CA ALA A 41 14.44 18.70 -11.77
C ALA A 41 13.63 17.52 -11.20
N LEU A 42 13.22 16.57 -12.05
CA LEU A 42 12.50 15.35 -11.66
C LEU A 42 13.26 14.51 -10.61
N TYR A 43 14.59 14.54 -10.59
CA TYR A 43 15.40 13.81 -9.60
C TYR A 43 15.19 14.28 -8.16
N LEU A 44 14.63 15.46 -7.96
CA LEU A 44 14.30 15.98 -6.63
C LEU A 44 12.88 15.63 -6.18
N LEU A 45 12.05 15.00 -7.03
CA LEU A 45 10.73 14.58 -6.63
C LEU A 45 10.82 13.59 -5.45
N PRO A 46 10.09 13.83 -4.35
CA PRO A 46 10.11 12.91 -3.22
C PRO A 46 9.37 11.62 -3.57
N ASN A 47 9.65 10.52 -2.86
CA ASN A 47 8.92 9.25 -3.00
C ASN A 47 7.41 9.38 -2.78
N SER A 48 6.97 10.41 -2.04
CA SER A 48 5.55 10.71 -1.81
C SER A 48 4.90 11.50 -2.95
N PHE A 49 5.62 11.78 -4.05
CA PHE A 49 5.01 12.37 -5.23
C PHE A 49 3.95 11.41 -5.80
N PRO A 50 2.69 11.87 -6.00
CA PRO A 50 1.64 10.99 -6.47
C PRO A 50 1.86 10.61 -7.93
N ILE A 51 1.87 9.31 -8.20
CA ILE A 51 1.91 8.76 -9.56
C ILE A 51 0.52 8.24 -9.91
N ARG A 52 0.10 8.46 -11.15
CA ARG A 52 -1.11 7.87 -11.73
C ARG A 52 -0.69 6.92 -12.82
N PHE A 53 -1.20 5.70 -12.77
CA PHE A 53 -0.96 4.68 -13.78
C PHE A 53 -2.18 3.78 -13.90
N GLU A 54 -2.26 3.05 -15.01
CA GLU A 54 -3.25 2.01 -15.25
C GLU A 54 -2.57 0.66 -15.13
N GLU A 55 -3.22 -0.27 -14.43
CA GLU A 55 -2.77 -1.65 -14.28
C GLU A 55 -3.80 -2.60 -14.88
N SER A 56 -3.33 -3.54 -15.69
CA SER A 56 -4.15 -4.63 -16.23
C SER A 56 -3.40 -5.95 -16.06
N GLY A 57 -4.12 -7.03 -15.75
CA GLY A 57 -3.53 -8.35 -15.62
C GLY A 57 -4.59 -9.45 -15.63
N ASP A 58 -4.18 -10.67 -15.90
CA ASP A 58 -5.05 -11.83 -15.68
C ASP A 58 -5.26 -12.09 -14.18
N LEU A 59 -6.28 -12.90 -13.88
CA LEU A 59 -6.65 -13.22 -12.51
C LEU A 59 -5.52 -13.87 -11.71
N LEU A 60 -4.68 -14.71 -12.33
CA LEU A 60 -3.61 -15.42 -11.62
C LEU A 60 -2.54 -14.42 -11.14
N ASN A 61 -2.13 -13.50 -12.01
CA ASN A 61 -1.12 -12.48 -11.70
C ASN A 61 -1.65 -11.47 -10.67
N LEU A 62 -2.89 -11.01 -10.83
CA LEU A 62 -3.52 -10.11 -9.86
C LEU A 62 -3.74 -10.80 -8.50
N HIS A 63 -4.14 -12.08 -8.49
CA HIS A 63 -4.28 -12.86 -7.26
C HIS A 63 -2.95 -12.97 -6.50
N HIS A 64 -1.84 -13.19 -7.20
CA HIS A 64 -0.52 -13.22 -6.58
C HIS A 64 -0.17 -11.90 -5.89
N LYS A 65 -0.43 -10.76 -6.55
CA LYS A 65 -0.27 -9.42 -5.96
C LYS A 65 -1.16 -9.27 -4.74
N TRP A 66 -2.48 -9.44 -4.90
CA TRP A 66 -3.46 -9.18 -3.84
C TRP A 66 -3.23 -10.04 -2.61
N LYS A 67 -2.97 -11.35 -2.78
CA LYS A 67 -2.60 -12.24 -1.68
C LYS A 67 -1.41 -11.70 -0.90
N SER A 68 -0.35 -11.31 -1.59
CA SER A 68 0.90 -10.88 -0.95
C SER A 68 0.76 -9.50 -0.29
N ARG A 69 0.03 -8.59 -0.92
CA ARG A 69 -0.12 -7.20 -0.45
C ARG A 69 -1.26 -6.99 0.55
N ALA A 70 -2.18 -7.95 0.67
CA ALA A 70 -3.13 -8.03 1.77
C ALA A 70 -2.53 -8.63 3.06
N CYS A 71 -1.24 -9.02 3.06
CA CYS A 71 -0.56 -9.49 4.26
C CYS A 71 -0.22 -8.32 5.20
N TYR A 72 -0.32 -8.55 6.51
CA TYR A 72 0.06 -7.59 7.54
C TYR A 72 1.58 -7.35 7.64
N THR A 73 2.39 -7.92 6.76
CA THR A 73 3.81 -7.58 6.59
C THR A 73 4.06 -6.61 5.42
N ALA A 74 3.07 -6.39 4.54
CA ALA A 74 3.19 -5.46 3.41
C ALA A 74 3.33 -4.00 3.86
N GLN A 75 3.88 -3.10 3.04
CA GLN A 75 3.84 -1.67 3.36
C GLN A 75 2.39 -1.17 3.42
N GLU A 76 2.10 -0.21 4.30
CA GLU A 76 0.73 0.27 4.56
C GLU A 76 0.03 0.82 3.32
N GLU A 77 0.72 1.62 2.50
CA GLU A 77 0.13 2.26 1.33
C GLU A 77 -0.28 1.24 0.26
N ILE A 78 0.57 0.25 -0.03
CA ILE A 78 0.23 -0.81 -1.00
C ILE A 78 -0.82 -1.77 -0.45
N PHE A 79 -0.85 -1.95 0.87
CA PHE A 79 -1.89 -2.71 1.53
C PHE A 79 -3.26 -2.06 1.30
N PHE A 80 -3.42 -0.77 1.60
CA PHE A 80 -4.70 -0.09 1.39
C PHE A 80 -5.10 0.01 -0.09
N ALA A 81 -4.14 0.26 -0.99
CA ALA A 81 -4.41 0.20 -2.43
C ALA A 81 -4.93 -1.19 -2.85
N THR A 82 -4.34 -2.26 -2.31
CA THR A 82 -4.80 -3.63 -2.56
C THR A 82 -6.19 -3.89 -2.01
N ILE A 83 -6.49 -3.42 -0.80
CA ILE A 83 -7.83 -3.61 -0.20
C ILE A 83 -8.91 -2.87 -1.00
N ASP A 84 -8.61 -1.67 -1.51
CA ASP A 84 -9.50 -0.93 -2.40
C ASP A 84 -9.76 -1.68 -3.71
N GLU A 85 -8.71 -2.15 -4.38
CA GLU A 85 -8.83 -2.97 -5.60
C GLU A 85 -9.68 -4.23 -5.38
N VAL A 86 -9.42 -4.99 -4.30
CA VAL A 86 -10.18 -6.21 -4.01
C VAL A 86 -11.63 -5.91 -3.64
N SER A 87 -11.91 -4.75 -3.03
CA SER A 87 -13.27 -4.32 -2.73
C SER A 87 -14.07 -4.06 -4.01
N GLN A 88 -13.46 -3.41 -5.00
CA GLN A 88 -14.07 -3.21 -6.33
C GLN A 88 -14.30 -4.55 -7.05
N VAL A 89 -13.35 -5.49 -6.95
CA VAL A 89 -13.54 -6.85 -7.49
C VAL A 89 -14.69 -7.56 -6.79
N LYS A 90 -14.86 -7.40 -5.48
CA LYS A 90 -15.96 -8.00 -4.72
C LYS A 90 -17.33 -7.51 -5.16
N GLU A 91 -17.44 -6.23 -5.55
CA GLU A 91 -18.69 -5.66 -6.05
C GLU A 91 -19.15 -6.31 -7.36
N ILE A 92 -18.21 -6.66 -8.25
CA ILE A 92 -18.51 -7.23 -9.57
C ILE A 92 -18.49 -8.77 -9.56
N HIS A 93 -17.55 -9.36 -8.82
CA HIS A 93 -17.25 -10.79 -8.80
C HIS A 93 -17.12 -11.33 -7.36
N PRO A 94 -18.20 -11.34 -6.56
CA PRO A 94 -18.14 -11.68 -5.14
C PRO A 94 -17.59 -13.08 -4.87
N ARG A 95 -17.94 -14.08 -5.70
CA ARG A 95 -17.43 -15.45 -5.59
C ARG A 95 -15.92 -15.56 -5.78
N ILE A 96 -15.33 -14.68 -6.58
CA ILE A 96 -13.87 -14.66 -6.78
C ILE A 96 -13.21 -13.97 -5.59
N ALA A 97 -13.79 -12.86 -5.12
CA ALA A 97 -13.26 -12.09 -4.00
C ALA A 97 -13.20 -12.87 -2.67
N GLU A 98 -14.10 -13.83 -2.44
CA GLU A 98 -14.03 -14.76 -1.30
C GLU A 98 -12.72 -15.56 -1.22
N HIS A 99 -11.98 -15.66 -2.32
CA HIS A 99 -10.69 -16.34 -2.41
C HIS A 99 -9.50 -15.38 -2.56
N ILE A 100 -9.70 -14.08 -2.39
CA ILE A 100 -8.65 -13.06 -2.46
C ILE A 100 -8.48 -12.44 -1.07
N LEU A 101 -7.67 -13.07 -0.22
CA LEU A 101 -7.39 -12.62 1.16
C LEU A 101 -5.90 -12.74 1.48
N ALA A 102 -5.53 -12.32 2.69
CA ALA A 102 -4.18 -12.49 3.22
C ALA A 102 -3.74 -13.97 3.12
N PRO A 103 -2.43 -14.24 2.94
CA PRO A 103 -1.98 -15.58 2.57
C PRO A 103 -2.24 -16.60 3.69
N CYS A 104 -2.30 -16.13 4.94
CA CYS A 104 -2.64 -16.94 6.09
C CYS A 104 -4.13 -17.34 6.17
N TYR A 105 -5.03 -16.49 5.66
CA TYR A 105 -6.45 -16.83 5.55
C TYR A 105 -6.65 -17.95 4.54
N LEU A 106 -5.98 -17.86 3.38
CA LEU A 106 -6.06 -18.88 2.35
C LEU A 106 -5.54 -20.24 2.84
N ARG A 107 -4.45 -20.26 3.62
CA ARG A 107 -3.96 -21.48 4.28
C ARG A 107 -4.93 -22.06 5.30
N LYS A 108 -5.62 -21.20 6.06
CA LYS A 108 -6.69 -21.65 6.96
C LYS A 108 -7.83 -22.30 6.18
N MET A 109 -8.25 -21.72 5.06
CA MET A 109 -9.30 -22.29 4.20
C MET A 109 -8.90 -23.66 3.64
N SER A 110 -7.62 -23.86 3.29
CA SER A 110 -7.11 -25.14 2.77
C SER A 110 -6.75 -26.16 3.87
N GLY A 111 -6.81 -25.77 5.14
CA GLY A 111 -6.38 -26.61 6.26
C GLY A 111 -4.86 -26.77 6.41
N GLU A 112 -4.06 -25.98 5.68
CA GLU A 112 -2.59 -26.04 5.70
C GLU A 112 -2.03 -25.34 6.95
N LYS A 113 -1.25 -26.08 7.75
CA LYS A 113 -0.57 -25.55 8.95
C LYS A 113 0.96 -25.47 8.75
N PRO A 114 1.64 -24.47 9.34
CA PRO A 114 1.07 -23.35 10.10
C PRO A 114 0.29 -22.38 9.20
N TYR A 115 -0.79 -21.79 9.73
CA TYR A 115 -1.64 -20.87 8.97
C TYR A 115 -0.85 -19.66 8.49
N CYS A 116 -0.02 -19.05 9.33
CA CYS A 116 0.88 -17.99 8.88
C CYS A 116 2.03 -18.58 8.05
N PRO A 117 2.20 -18.16 6.78
CA PRO A 117 3.30 -18.64 5.93
C PRO A 117 4.62 -17.88 6.15
N GLU A 118 4.61 -16.78 6.92
CA GLU A 118 5.76 -15.88 7.07
C GLU A 118 6.82 -16.37 8.07
N GLY A 119 6.54 -17.46 8.81
CA GLY A 119 7.46 -18.04 9.79
C GLY A 119 7.88 -17.00 10.84
N ASP A 120 9.19 -16.76 10.95
CA ASP A 120 9.78 -15.78 11.87
C ASP A 120 9.33 -14.34 11.62
N ARG A 121 8.79 -14.05 10.42
CA ARG A 121 8.22 -12.74 10.08
C ARG A 121 6.72 -12.66 10.36
N TYR A 122 6.20 -13.52 11.23
CA TYR A 122 4.81 -13.43 11.66
C TYR A 122 4.51 -12.02 12.18
N CYS A 123 3.50 -11.38 11.61
CA CYS A 123 3.07 -10.03 11.97
C CYS A 123 2.51 -9.88 13.40
N GLY A 124 2.45 -10.95 14.19
CA GLY A 124 1.88 -10.95 15.54
C GLY A 124 0.35 -11.03 15.60
N VAL A 125 -0.33 -10.75 14.48
CA VAL A 125 -1.79 -10.69 14.40
C VAL A 125 -2.35 -11.93 13.70
N PRO A 126 -3.38 -12.61 14.25
CA PRO A 126 -3.99 -13.78 13.63
C PRO A 126 -4.96 -13.38 12.50
N VAL A 127 -4.45 -12.73 11.45
CA VAL A 127 -5.23 -12.12 10.35
C VAL A 127 -6.21 -13.09 9.70
N TRP A 128 -5.92 -14.39 9.70
CA TRP A 128 -6.81 -15.46 9.23
C TRP A 128 -8.14 -15.58 9.98
N LYS A 129 -8.36 -14.80 11.04
CA LYS A 129 -9.63 -14.71 11.77
C LYS A 129 -10.53 -13.57 11.29
N PHE A 130 -10.03 -12.66 10.46
CA PHE A 130 -10.71 -11.45 10.02
C PHE A 130 -11.05 -11.53 8.53
N GLY A 131 -12.19 -10.97 8.15
CA GLY A 131 -12.48 -10.61 6.76
C GLY A 131 -11.80 -9.30 6.36
N ILE A 132 -11.77 -9.01 5.06
CA ILE A 132 -11.17 -7.77 4.53
C ILE A 132 -11.75 -6.51 5.18
N SER A 133 -13.05 -6.48 5.46
CA SER A 133 -13.71 -5.31 6.07
C SER A 133 -13.30 -5.06 7.52
N GLU A 134 -12.67 -6.04 8.17
CA GLU A 134 -12.17 -5.96 9.55
C GLU A 134 -10.66 -5.68 9.57
N TYR A 135 -10.05 -5.44 8.41
CA TYR A 135 -8.62 -5.17 8.34
C TYR A 135 -8.33 -3.75 8.81
N GLU A 136 -7.73 -3.64 9.98
CA GLU A 136 -7.13 -2.42 10.49
C GLU A 136 -5.61 -2.50 10.38
N ARG A 137 -5.01 -1.52 9.72
CA ARG A 137 -3.57 -1.40 9.62
C ARG A 137 -3.14 0.05 9.76
N ILE A 138 -2.72 0.40 10.97
CA ILE A 138 -1.90 1.57 11.25
C ILE A 138 -0.70 1.01 12.01
N LEU A 139 0.48 1.04 11.38
CA LEU A 139 1.73 0.59 12.01
C LEU A 139 2.31 1.68 12.89
#